data_AF-A0A7W6PIS4-F1
#
_entry.id   AF-A0A7W6PIS4-F1
#
_cell.length_a   1.000
_cell.length_b   1.000
_cell.length_c   1.000
_cell.angle_alpha   90.00
_cell.angle_beta   90.00
_cell.angle_gamma   90.00
#
_symmetry.space_group_name_H-M   'P 1'
#
loop_
_entity.id
_entity.type
_entity.pdbx_description
1 polymer ?
#
loop_
_entity_poly.entity_id
_entity_poly.type
_entity_poly.pdbx_seq_one_letter_code
_entity_poly.pdbx_strand_id
1 'polypeptide(L)'
;MRTAENLVAAIASFDAWNTPWTFVGSVCADPRLDDNDRQLLQQVWTTAHRSDQWLSANDLATAATTVGTALMQRFPWLSPLACRQVVRAAAYQWT
;
A
#
# COMPACT_ATOMS: atom_id res chain seq x y z
N MET A 1 -9.33 -21.35 2.08
CA MET A 1 -8.33 -20.27 2.23
C MET A 1 -8.96 -19.05 1.58
N ARG A 2 -9.50 -18.09 2.35
CA ARG A 2 -10.02 -16.86 1.75
C ARG A 2 -8.80 -16.01 1.40
N THR A 3 -8.59 -15.75 0.12
CA THR A 3 -7.56 -14.84 -0.38
C THR A 3 -7.82 -13.44 0.20
N ALA A 4 -6.79 -12.59 0.30
CA ALA A 4 -6.92 -11.19 0.73
C ALA A 4 -7.64 -10.30 -0.33
N GLU A 5 -8.64 -10.84 -1.00
CA GLU A 5 -9.42 -10.21 -2.08
C GLU A 5 -10.15 -8.96 -1.62
N ASN A 6 -10.75 -8.99 -0.41
CA ASN A 6 -11.42 -7.82 0.16
C ASN A 6 -10.43 -6.69 0.42
N LEU A 7 -9.26 -7.02 0.95
CA LEU A 7 -8.18 -6.04 1.15
C LEU A 7 -7.67 -5.48 -0.17
N VAL A 8 -7.42 -6.34 -1.16
CA VAL A 8 -7.00 -5.90 -2.51
C VAL A 8 -8.04 -4.97 -3.14
N ALA A 9 -9.33 -5.30 -3.02
CA ALA A 9 -10.41 -4.47 -3.52
C ALA A 9 -10.50 -3.14 -2.77
N ALA A 10 -10.43 -3.15 -1.43
CA ALA A 10 -10.47 -1.94 -0.61
C ALA A 10 -9.30 -0.98 -0.93
N ILE A 11 -8.09 -1.52 -1.06
CA ILE A 11 -6.92 -0.74 -1.50
C ILE A 11 -7.13 -0.20 -2.92
N ALA A 12 -7.58 -1.03 -3.86
CA ALA A 12 -7.75 -0.63 -5.26
C ALA A 12 -8.85 0.43 -5.45
N SER A 13 -9.85 0.45 -4.57
CA SER A 13 -10.99 1.38 -4.61
C SER A 13 -10.71 2.73 -3.94
N PHE A 14 -9.56 2.93 -3.29
CA PHE A 14 -9.25 4.22 -2.68
C PHE A 14 -9.08 5.31 -3.75
N ASP A 15 -9.79 6.43 -3.56
CA ASP A 15 -9.83 7.54 -4.53
C ASP A 15 -9.68 8.93 -3.89
N ALA A 16 -9.54 9.01 -2.56
CA ALA A 16 -9.41 10.27 -1.82
C ALA A 16 -7.99 10.87 -1.92
N TRP A 17 -7.47 11.02 -3.14
CA TRP A 17 -6.13 11.53 -3.43
C TRP A 17 -5.95 13.02 -3.16
N ASN A 18 -7.04 13.74 -2.85
CA ASN A 18 -6.99 15.08 -2.28
C ASN A 18 -6.55 15.07 -0.80
N THR A 19 -6.61 13.92 -0.13
CA THR A 19 -6.26 13.72 1.28
C THR A 19 -5.48 12.39 1.43
N PRO A 20 -4.32 12.23 0.75
CA PRO A 20 -3.62 10.95 0.65
C PRO A 20 -3.16 10.39 2.01
N TRP A 21 -2.95 11.24 3.01
CA TRP A 21 -2.64 10.82 4.39
C TRP A 21 -3.76 10.00 5.06
N THR A 22 -4.99 10.03 4.54
CA THR A 22 -6.10 9.23 5.06
C THR A 22 -6.09 7.78 4.58
N PHE A 23 -5.28 7.45 3.57
CA PHE A 23 -5.27 6.14 2.89
C PHE A 23 -5.40 4.94 3.83
N VAL A 24 -4.52 4.78 4.81
CA VAL A 24 -4.54 3.65 5.74
C VAL A 24 -5.83 3.63 6.56
N GLY A 25 -6.26 4.80 7.06
CA GLY A 25 -7.49 4.93 7.83
C GLY A 25 -8.73 4.56 7.01
N SER A 26 -8.82 5.07 5.77
CA SER A 26 -9.93 4.81 4.86
C SER A 26 -10.02 3.33 4.45
N VAL A 27 -8.89 2.70 4.12
CA VAL A 27 -8.87 1.26 3.79
C VAL A 27 -9.21 0.42 5.03
N CYS A 28 -8.66 0.74 6.20
CA CYS A 28 -8.93 0.01 7.45
C CYS A 28 -10.40 0.09 7.89
N ALA A 29 -11.08 1.19 7.57
CA ALA A 29 -12.49 1.42 7.87
C ALA A 29 -13.45 0.72 6.90
N ASP A 30 -12.96 0.06 5.85
CA ASP A 30 -13.81 -0.67 4.90
C ASP A 30 -14.54 -1.83 5.63
N PRO A 31 -15.89 -1.87 5.60
CA PRO A 31 -16.68 -2.82 6.36
C PRO A 31 -16.52 -4.27 5.86
N ARG A 32 -15.91 -4.49 4.70
CA ARG A 32 -15.63 -5.82 4.14
C ARG A 32 -14.40 -6.48 4.77
N LEU A 33 -13.57 -5.72 5.46
CA LEU A 33 -12.33 -6.23 6.07
C LEU A 33 -12.59 -6.84 7.44
N ASP A 34 -12.00 -8.00 7.67
CA ASP A 34 -11.88 -8.59 9.00
C ASP A 34 -10.55 -8.18 9.68
N ASP A 35 -10.32 -8.67 10.89
CA ASP A 35 -9.12 -8.32 11.65
C ASP A 35 -7.83 -8.84 11.00
N ASN A 36 -7.91 -9.98 10.28
CA ASN A 36 -6.76 -10.52 9.56
C ASN A 36 -6.43 -9.65 8.35
N ASP A 37 -7.42 -9.19 7.59
CA ASP A 37 -7.24 -8.21 6.51
C ASP A 37 -6.60 -6.91 7.01
N ARG A 38 -7.06 -6.41 8.17
CA ARG A 38 -6.47 -5.21 8.79
C ARG A 38 -5.01 -5.43 9.21
N GLN A 39 -4.69 -6.62 9.75
CA GLN A 39 -3.31 -6.98 10.07
C GLN A 39 -2.44 -7.05 8.81
N LEU A 40 -2.95 -7.64 7.71
CA LEU A 40 -2.24 -7.68 6.43
C LEU A 40 -2.01 -6.27 5.87
N LEU A 41 -3.00 -5.39 5.95
CA LEU A 41 -2.85 -3.97 5.58
C LEU A 41 -1.69 -3.32 6.33
N GLN A 42 -1.60 -3.52 7.66
CA GLN A 42 -0.52 -2.97 8.47
C GLN A 42 0.87 -3.51 8.05
N GLN A 43 0.97 -4.80 7.69
CA GLN A 43 2.22 -5.38 7.20
C GLN A 43 2.64 -4.80 5.83
N VAL A 44 1.69 -4.67 4.90
CA VAL A 44 1.90 -4.05 3.60
C VAL A 44 2.34 -2.60 3.78
N TRP A 45 1.62 -1.84 4.60
CA TRP A 45 1.92 -0.44 4.89
C TRP A 45 3.29 -0.26 5.54
N THR A 46 3.61 -1.06 6.57
CA THR A 46 4.91 -1.02 7.23
C THR A 46 6.05 -1.30 6.25
N THR A 47 5.87 -2.24 5.33
CA THR A 47 6.87 -2.56 4.30
C THR A 47 7.03 -1.40 3.31
N ALA A 48 5.91 -0.82 2.86
CA ALA A 48 5.92 0.30 1.94
C ALA A 48 6.58 1.54 2.58
N HIS A 49 6.26 1.83 3.84
CA HIS A 49 6.75 3.01 4.55
C HIS A 49 8.24 2.89 4.95
N ARG A 50 8.68 1.71 5.40
CA ARG A 50 10.06 1.49 5.90
C ARG A 50 11.09 1.26 4.80
N SER A 51 10.71 1.34 3.52
CA SER A 51 11.67 1.07 2.47
C SER A 51 12.80 2.10 2.53
N ASP A 52 14.01 1.65 2.89
CA ASP A 52 15.23 2.48 2.92
C ASP A 52 15.48 3.20 1.57
N GLN A 53 14.79 2.72 0.52
CA GLN A 53 14.71 3.27 -0.81
C GLN A 53 14.15 4.70 -0.85
N TRP A 54 13.24 5.09 0.03
CA TRP A 54 12.73 6.47 0.07
C TRP A 54 13.81 7.47 0.49
N LEU A 55 14.71 7.06 1.38
CA LEU A 55 15.81 7.90 1.87
C LEU A 55 17.06 7.83 1.00
N SER A 56 17.27 6.71 0.31
CA SER A 56 18.49 6.44 -0.47
C SER A 56 18.36 6.80 -1.94
N ALA A 57 17.14 7.01 -2.46
CA ALA A 57 16.92 7.32 -3.85
C ALA A 57 17.14 8.81 -4.13
N ASN A 58 17.88 9.10 -5.20
CA ASN A 58 18.02 10.46 -5.73
C ASN A 58 16.77 10.97 -6.45
N ASP A 59 15.81 10.07 -6.71
CA ASP A 59 14.61 10.34 -7.50
C ASP A 59 13.41 9.54 -6.96
N LEU A 60 12.28 10.22 -6.80
CA LEU A 60 11.06 9.67 -6.22
C LEU A 60 10.45 8.56 -7.10
N ALA A 61 10.54 8.66 -8.43
CA ALA A 61 10.01 7.65 -9.34
C ALA A 61 10.80 6.34 -9.26
N THR A 62 12.12 6.45 -9.08
CA THR A 62 13.02 5.32 -8.82
C THR A 62 12.71 4.66 -7.48
N ALA A 63 12.54 5.45 -6.41
CA ALA A 63 12.12 4.94 -5.10
C ALA A 63 10.79 4.18 -5.18
N ALA A 64 9.79 4.79 -5.81
CA ALA A 64 8.45 4.22 -5.97
C ALA A 64 8.48 2.89 -6.75
N THR A 65 9.29 2.80 -7.80
CA THR A 65 9.47 1.56 -8.57
C THR A 65 10.06 0.46 -7.71
N THR A 66 11.15 0.74 -6.99
CA THR A 66 11.82 -0.27 -6.14
C THR A 66 10.92 -0.72 -4.99
N VAL A 67 10.20 0.21 -4.33
CA VAL A 67 9.22 -0.12 -3.29
C VAL A 67 8.12 -1.00 -3.86
N GLY A 68 7.59 -0.66 -5.03
CA GLY A 68 6.57 -1.44 -5.71
C GLY A 68 7.03 -2.87 -6.03
N THR A 69 8.26 -3.03 -6.53
CA THR A 69 8.86 -4.35 -6.78
C THR A 69 8.99 -5.15 -5.47
N ALA A 70 9.49 -4.54 -4.40
CA ALA A 70 9.65 -5.21 -3.11
C ALA A 70 8.29 -5.66 -2.52
N LEU A 71 7.25 -4.83 -2.66
CA LEU A 71 5.90 -5.18 -2.23
C LEU A 71 5.34 -6.36 -3.01
N MET A 72 5.47 -6.36 -4.34
CA MET A 72 4.99 -7.48 -5.18
C MET A 72 5.74 -8.78 -4.89
N GLN A 73 7.03 -8.72 -4.55
CA GLN A 73 7.81 -9.89 -4.15
C GLN A 73 7.38 -10.44 -2.78
N ARG A 74 7.13 -9.55 -1.81
CA ARG A 74 6.76 -9.94 -0.44
C ARG A 74 5.29 -10.34 -0.31
N PHE A 75 4.41 -9.75 -1.12
CA PHE A 75 2.97 -9.97 -1.09
C PHE A 75 2.46 -10.34 -2.49
N PRO A 76 2.70 -11.59 -2.97
CA PRO A 76 2.31 -12.01 -4.33
C PRO A 76 0.80 -11.98 -4.60
N TRP A 77 -0.02 -11.93 -3.54
CA TRP A 77 -1.47 -11.80 -3.62
C TRP A 77 -1.94 -10.35 -3.88
N LEU A 78 -1.06 -9.36 -3.75
CA LEU A 78 -1.38 -7.96 -3.97
C LEU A 78 -1.51 -7.71 -5.48
N SER A 79 -2.65 -7.17 -5.92
CA SER A 79 -2.81 -6.85 -7.34
C SER A 79 -1.89 -5.69 -7.76
N PRO A 80 -1.52 -5.58 -9.05
CA PRO A 80 -0.71 -4.46 -9.54
C PRO A 80 -1.34 -3.09 -9.26
N LEU A 81 -2.67 -2.98 -9.33
CA LEU A 81 -3.37 -1.74 -8.99
C LEU A 81 -3.28 -1.43 -7.50
N ALA A 82 -3.50 -2.43 -6.64
CA ALA A 82 -3.41 -2.24 -5.19
C ALA A 82 -1.97 -1.89 -4.76
N CYS A 83 -0.96 -2.49 -5.38
CA CYS A 83 0.43 -2.12 -5.15
C CYS A 83 0.70 -0.65 -5.51
N ARG A 84 0.27 -0.19 -6.69
CA ARG A 84 0.43 1.21 -7.10
C ARG A 84 -0.26 2.19 -6.14
N GLN A 85 -1.45 1.85 -5.67
CA GLN A 85 -2.19 2.61 -4.66
C GLN A 85 -1.36 2.78 -3.37
N VAL A 86 -0.83 1.67 -2.84
CA VAL A 86 0.02 1.69 -1.63
C VAL A 86 1.29 2.50 -1.84
N VAL A 87 2.00 2.28 -2.95
CA VAL A 87 3.24 3.01 -3.28
C VAL A 87 2.98 4.50 -3.42
N ARG A 88 1.89 4.88 -4.10
CA ARG A 88 1.51 6.29 -4.24
C ARG A 88 1.21 6.92 -2.90
N ALA A 89 0.44 6.26 -2.04
CA ALA A 89 0.14 6.75 -0.69
C ALA A 89 1.42 6.90 0.15
N ALA A 90 2.35 5.95 0.06
CA ALA A 90 3.65 6.04 0.75
C ALA A 90 4.50 7.19 0.22
N ALA A 91 4.53 7.42 -1.09
CA ALA A 91 5.30 8.52 -1.71
C ALA A 91 4.87 9.90 -1.17
N TYR A 92 3.56 10.13 -0.97
CA TYR A 92 3.04 11.38 -0.40
C TYR A 92 3.48 11.65 1.05
N GLN A 93 4.00 10.66 1.77
CA GLN A 93 4.54 10.88 3.12
C GLN A 93 6.00 11.33 3.10
N TRP A 94 6.69 11.17 1.97
CA TRP A 94 8.10 11.54 1.79
C TRP A 94 8.30 12.74 0.85
N THR A 95 7.21 13.30 0.31
CA THR A 95 7.18 14.60 -0.40
C THR A 95 7.00 15.75 0.59
#